data_AF-A0A550C0P4-F1
#
_entry.id   AF-A0A550C0P4-F1
#
_cell.length_a   1.000
_cell.length_b   1.000
_cell.length_c   1.000
_cell.angle_alpha   90.00
_cell.angle_beta   90.00
_cell.angle_gamma   90.00
#
_symmetry.space_group_name_H-M   'P 1'
#
loop_
_entity.id
_entity.type
_entity.pdbx_description
1 polymer ?
#
loop_
_entity_poly.entity_id
_entity_poly.type
_entity_poly.pdbx_seq_one_letter_code
_entity_poly.pdbx_strand_id
1 'polypeptide(L)'
;MQPSHRLIRPLPKRRNRDRRDAPQPLPTPHDPSTGLPVAATPLDTLLANVLRTRESLDDGLHALYGPPCVSVLADGSCSGAMPVWIDGSCINNGRAGARAGAGAYFGEGSPRNTAARVPGRQTNNRGEHLALICALLQVGPATPLIIHCDSELVIRTYCYWARRYEQHGWTCANADLIMHAVDILRRRSSTVQFRWVRGHSGNTGNEAADQLAKSGAA
;
A
#
# COMPACT_ATOMS: atom_id res chain seq x y z
N MET A 1 31.19 -45.79 36.27
CA MET A 1 30.38 -44.96 35.35
C MET A 1 30.91 -43.53 35.40
N GLN A 2 31.62 -43.08 34.37
CA GLN A 2 32.09 -41.68 34.25
C GLN A 2 31.16 -40.91 33.29
N PRO A 3 30.83 -39.64 33.55
CA PRO A 3 30.02 -38.84 32.65
C PRO A 3 30.87 -38.25 31.51
N SER A 4 30.35 -38.37 30.28
CA SER A 4 30.97 -37.93 29.04
C SER A 4 30.73 -36.44 28.81
N HIS A 5 31.79 -35.63 28.84
CA HIS A 5 31.74 -34.23 28.39
C HIS A 5 31.65 -34.16 26.86
N ARG A 6 30.54 -33.66 26.32
CA ARG A 6 30.43 -33.30 24.88
C ARG A 6 31.14 -31.98 24.62
N LEU A 7 32.19 -32.00 23.79
CA LEU A 7 32.83 -30.80 23.23
C LEU A 7 31.86 -30.06 22.28
N ILE A 8 31.69 -28.76 22.51
CA ILE A 8 30.99 -27.84 21.61
C ILE A 8 31.93 -27.51 20.43
N ARG A 9 31.50 -27.79 19.19
CA ARG A 9 32.23 -27.38 17.98
C ARG A 9 31.94 -25.90 17.64
N PRO A 10 32.94 -25.10 17.23
CA PRO A 10 32.70 -23.72 16.79
C PRO A 10 31.95 -23.67 15.44
N LEU A 11 31.08 -22.68 15.29
CA LEU A 11 30.35 -22.38 14.05
C LEU A 11 31.30 -21.96 12.92
N PRO A 12 31.00 -22.30 11.65
CA PRO A 12 31.86 -21.96 10.52
C PRO A 12 31.87 -20.44 10.27
N LYS A 13 33.06 -19.89 10.02
CA LYS A 13 33.24 -18.48 9.62
C LYS A 13 32.49 -18.22 8.31
N ARG A 14 31.67 -17.15 8.27
CA ARG A 14 30.96 -16.70 7.07
C ARG A 14 31.97 -16.47 5.93
N ARG A 15 31.72 -17.10 4.77
CA ARG A 15 32.43 -16.82 3.52
C ARG A 15 32.17 -15.36 3.11
N ASN A 16 33.23 -14.61 2.82
CA ASN A 16 33.13 -13.35 2.09
C ASN A 16 32.48 -13.65 0.73
N ARG A 17 31.31 -13.09 0.44
CA ARG A 17 30.72 -13.13 -0.90
C ARG A 17 31.63 -12.34 -1.84
N ASP A 18 31.99 -12.97 -2.95
CA ASP A 18 32.75 -12.38 -4.05
C ASP A 18 32.01 -11.16 -4.60
N ARG A 19 32.74 -10.08 -4.93
CA ARG A 19 32.19 -8.81 -5.48
C ARG A 19 31.52 -8.93 -6.87
N ARG A 20 31.28 -10.16 -7.35
CA ARG A 20 30.80 -10.44 -8.71
C ARG A 20 29.28 -10.65 -8.81
N ASP A 21 28.58 -10.76 -7.69
CA ASP A 21 27.10 -10.89 -7.63
C ASP A 21 26.39 -9.57 -7.30
N ALA A 22 26.96 -8.43 -7.70
CA ALA A 22 26.27 -7.15 -7.55
C ALA A 22 25.04 -7.14 -8.49
N PRO A 23 23.84 -6.78 -8.00
CA PRO A 23 22.66 -6.66 -8.84
C PRO A 23 22.93 -5.67 -9.98
N GLN A 24 22.62 -6.09 -11.21
CA GLN A 24 22.74 -5.25 -12.40
C GLN A 24 21.95 -3.95 -12.21
N PRO A 25 22.50 -2.79 -12.62
CA PRO A 25 21.78 -1.53 -12.51
C PRO A 25 20.45 -1.62 -13.26
N LEU A 26 19.39 -1.09 -12.65
CA LEU A 26 18.07 -1.03 -13.27
C LEU A 26 18.15 -0.29 -14.61
N PRO A 27 17.44 -0.74 -15.65
CA PRO A 27 17.42 -0.09 -16.95
C PRO A 27 16.93 1.35 -16.80
N THR A 28 17.56 2.28 -17.54
CA THR A 28 17.15 3.68 -17.53
C THR A 28 15.76 3.80 -18.19
N PRO A 29 14.82 4.55 -17.59
CA PRO A 29 13.52 4.77 -18.20
C PRO A 29 13.70 5.63 -19.47
N HIS A 30 13.13 5.15 -20.57
CA HIS A 30 13.09 5.84 -21.85
C HIS A 30 11.70 6.41 -22.08
N ASP A 31 11.65 7.60 -22.68
CA ASP A 31 10.39 8.18 -23.16
C ASP A 31 9.82 7.28 -24.28
N PRO A 32 8.60 6.73 -24.14
CA PRO A 32 8.02 5.82 -25.13
C PRO A 32 7.71 6.47 -26.49
N SER A 33 7.74 7.80 -26.58
CA SER A 33 7.53 8.56 -27.82
C SER A 33 8.82 8.96 -28.54
N THR A 34 9.91 9.19 -27.80
CA THR A 34 11.17 9.69 -28.36
C THR A 34 12.34 8.72 -28.23
N GLY A 35 12.23 7.67 -27.41
CA GLY A 35 13.29 6.70 -27.13
C GLY A 35 14.48 7.29 -26.34
N LEU A 36 14.45 8.58 -26.03
CA LEU A 36 15.53 9.28 -25.35
C LEU A 36 15.50 8.98 -23.84
N PRO A 37 16.67 8.90 -23.20
CA PRO A 37 16.75 8.68 -21.76
C PRO A 37 16.14 9.87 -21.01
N VAL A 38 15.17 9.60 -20.16
CA VAL A 38 14.59 10.63 -19.29
C VAL A 38 15.57 10.87 -18.14
N ALA A 39 15.95 12.13 -17.90
CA ALA A 39 16.82 12.46 -16.78
C ALA A 39 16.17 12.01 -15.47
N ALA A 40 16.84 11.10 -14.75
CA ALA A 40 16.35 10.60 -13.47
C ALA A 40 16.13 11.79 -12.52
N THR A 41 14.94 11.87 -11.93
CA THR A 41 14.67 12.94 -10.98
C THR A 41 15.54 12.76 -9.73
N PRO A 42 15.75 13.81 -8.93
CA PRO A 42 16.42 13.66 -7.63
C PRO A 42 15.77 12.59 -6.74
N LEU A 43 14.46 12.39 -6.89
CA LEU A 43 13.71 11.36 -6.18
C LEU A 43 13.97 9.96 -6.73
N ASP A 44 14.06 9.79 -8.05
CA ASP A 44 14.41 8.51 -8.67
C ASP A 44 15.84 8.09 -8.32
N THR A 45 16.74 9.07 -8.24
CA THR A 45 18.14 8.86 -7.85
C THR A 45 18.23 8.45 -6.38
N LEU A 46 17.49 9.13 -5.51
CA LEU A 46 17.42 8.80 -4.08
C LEU A 46 16.78 7.42 -3.85
N LEU A 47 15.71 7.09 -4.56
CA LEU A 47 15.03 5.80 -4.51
C LEU A 47 15.96 4.66 -4.99
N ALA A 48 16.61 4.84 -6.15
CA ALA A 48 17.57 3.86 -6.67
C ALA A 48 18.78 3.66 -5.75
N ASN A 49 19.22 4.70 -5.05
CA ASN A 49 20.31 4.61 -4.07
C ASN A 49 19.91 3.86 -2.80
N VAL A 50 18.68 4.07 -2.32
CA VAL A 50 18.22 3.36 -1.12
C VAL A 50 17.85 1.91 -1.44
N LEU A 51 17.24 1.61 -2.60
CA LEU A 51 16.98 0.23 -3.02
C LEU A 51 18.27 -0.58 -3.26
N ARG A 52 19.37 0.07 -3.67
CA ARG A 52 20.68 -0.58 -3.83
C ARG A 52 21.40 -0.92 -2.53
N THR A 53 21.02 -0.29 -1.42
CA THR A 53 21.74 -0.39 -0.14
C THR A 53 21.00 -1.23 0.90
N ARG A 54 19.86 -1.85 0.53
CA ARG A 54 19.01 -2.61 1.44
C ARG A 54 18.72 -4.01 0.90
N GLU A 55 18.54 -4.96 1.82
CA GLU A 55 18.37 -6.38 1.49
C GLU A 55 16.95 -6.68 0.95
N SER A 56 15.98 -5.78 1.17
CA SER A 56 14.61 -5.89 0.67
C SER A 56 14.02 -4.52 0.26
N LEU A 57 12.98 -4.56 -0.58
CA LEU A 57 12.19 -3.39 -0.96
C LEU A 57 11.55 -2.72 0.26
N ASP A 58 11.07 -3.51 1.22
CA ASP A 58 10.46 -3.04 2.46
C ASP A 58 11.45 -2.25 3.31
N ASP A 59 12.69 -2.72 3.45
CA ASP A 59 13.76 -2.00 4.16
C ASP A 59 14.14 -0.70 3.47
N GLY A 60 14.12 -0.70 2.13
CA GLY A 60 14.35 0.50 1.32
C GLY A 60 13.28 1.56 1.54
N LEU A 61 12.01 1.14 1.61
CA LEU A 61 10.88 2.01 1.89
C LEU A 61 10.93 2.54 3.33
N HIS A 62 11.27 1.70 4.32
CA HIS A 62 11.44 2.12 5.72
C HIS A 62 12.58 3.14 5.90
N ALA A 63 13.71 2.96 5.22
CA ALA A 63 14.88 3.83 5.35
C ALA A 63 14.66 5.21 4.70
N LEU A 64 13.87 5.30 3.63
CA LEU A 64 13.57 6.56 2.96
C LEU A 64 12.52 7.39 3.70
N TYR A 65 11.54 6.73 4.32
CA TYR A 65 10.30 7.39 4.71
C TYR A 65 9.89 7.16 6.17
N GLY A 66 10.71 6.43 6.94
CA GLY A 66 10.42 6.04 8.32
C GLY A 66 9.56 4.78 8.40
N PRO A 67 9.44 4.15 9.58
CA PRO A 67 8.50 3.06 9.76
C PRO A 67 7.08 3.57 9.47
N PRO A 68 6.18 2.72 8.93
CA PRO A 68 4.76 3.05 8.92
C PRO A 68 4.36 3.48 10.34
N CYS A 69 3.39 4.38 10.50
CA CYS A 69 2.94 4.81 11.82
C CYS A 69 2.53 3.57 12.65
N VAL A 70 3.39 3.15 13.58
CA VAL A 70 3.43 1.77 14.10
C VAL A 70 3.48 1.76 15.62
N SER A 71 2.69 0.87 16.20
CA SER A 71 3.02 0.13 17.42
C SER A 71 2.98 -1.36 17.05
N VAL A 72 4.13 -1.94 16.73
CA VAL A 72 4.29 -3.36 16.38
C VAL A 72 4.78 -4.03 17.65
N LEU A 73 4.09 -5.10 18.07
CA LEU A 73 4.59 -5.97 19.13
C LEU A 73 5.81 -6.73 18.61
N ALA A 74 6.73 -7.07 19.51
CA ALA A 74 8.06 -7.61 19.17
C ALA A 74 8.07 -8.93 18.36
N ASP A 75 6.92 -9.57 18.16
CA ASP A 75 6.73 -10.81 17.41
C ASP A 75 6.20 -10.58 15.97
N GLY A 76 6.00 -9.33 15.55
CA GLY A 76 5.47 -9.00 14.22
C GLY A 76 3.99 -9.35 14.03
N SER A 77 3.29 -9.75 15.09
CA SER A 77 1.84 -9.99 15.06
C SER A 77 1.09 -8.79 15.61
N CYS A 78 -0.05 -8.50 15.00
CA CYS A 78 -1.04 -7.58 15.56
C CYS A 78 -2.26 -8.43 15.90
N SER A 79 -2.17 -9.15 17.01
CA SER A 79 -3.30 -9.88 17.60
C SER A 79 -4.50 -8.94 17.71
N GLY A 80 -5.48 -9.07 16.80
CA GLY A 80 -6.75 -8.32 16.82
C GLY A 80 -6.98 -7.30 15.71
N ALA A 81 -6.07 -7.12 14.74
CA ALA A 81 -6.32 -6.21 13.62
C ALA A 81 -7.27 -6.82 12.58
N MET A 82 -8.36 -6.11 12.29
CA MET A 82 -9.41 -6.57 11.37
C MET A 82 -8.96 -6.38 9.91
N PRO A 83 -8.89 -7.45 9.10
CA PRO A 83 -8.56 -7.32 7.70
C PRO A 83 -9.75 -6.79 6.89
N VAL A 84 -9.45 -5.94 5.92
CA VAL A 84 -10.40 -5.45 4.92
C VAL A 84 -9.67 -5.32 3.60
N TRP A 85 -10.33 -5.67 2.50
CA TRP A 85 -9.85 -5.46 1.14
C TRP A 85 -10.61 -4.30 0.54
N ILE A 86 -9.91 -3.41 -0.13
CA ILE A 86 -10.50 -2.26 -0.81
C ILE A 86 -10.10 -2.27 -2.29
N ASP A 87 -11.01 -1.82 -3.14
CA ASP A 87 -10.75 -1.63 -4.56
C ASP A 87 -11.59 -0.49 -5.14
N GLY A 88 -11.06 0.15 -6.18
CA GLY A 88 -11.74 1.16 -6.98
C GLY A 88 -11.87 0.70 -8.43
N SER A 89 -13.07 0.76 -8.99
CA SER A 89 -13.32 0.38 -10.37
C SER A 89 -13.94 1.53 -11.16
N CYS A 90 -13.59 1.65 -12.44
CA CYS A 90 -14.19 2.63 -13.33
C CYS A 90 -14.47 2.06 -14.73
N ILE A 91 -15.76 1.93 -15.05
CA ILE A 91 -16.23 1.62 -16.40
C ILE A 91 -15.95 2.83 -17.30
N ASN A 92 -15.40 2.61 -18.49
CA ASN A 92 -15.04 3.66 -19.45
C ASN A 92 -14.09 4.73 -18.87
N ASN A 93 -13.14 4.33 -18.01
CA ASN A 93 -12.19 5.25 -17.39
C ASN A 93 -11.46 6.12 -18.43
N GLY A 94 -11.47 7.44 -18.22
CA GLY A 94 -10.88 8.42 -19.15
C GLY A 94 -11.67 8.69 -20.43
N ARG A 95 -12.87 8.12 -20.58
CA ARG A 95 -13.74 8.28 -21.77
C ARG A 95 -15.10 8.87 -21.38
N ALA A 96 -15.87 9.28 -22.39
CA ALA A 96 -17.25 9.68 -22.20
C ALA A 96 -18.09 8.53 -21.60
N GLY A 97 -19.01 8.86 -20.71
CA GLY A 97 -19.82 7.85 -20.00
C GLY A 97 -19.04 7.06 -18.94
N ALA A 98 -17.94 7.62 -18.42
CA ALA A 98 -17.22 7.03 -17.30
C ALA A 98 -18.12 6.88 -16.07
N ARG A 99 -18.06 5.72 -15.41
CA ARG A 99 -18.78 5.45 -14.15
C ARG A 99 -17.85 4.73 -13.20
N ALA A 100 -17.63 5.31 -12.03
CA ALA A 100 -16.71 4.75 -11.05
C ALA A 100 -17.43 4.33 -9.77
N GLY A 101 -16.96 3.25 -9.17
CA GLY A 101 -17.44 2.70 -7.92
C GLY A 101 -16.29 2.35 -6.99
N ALA A 102 -16.63 2.14 -5.72
CA ALA A 102 -15.73 1.80 -4.64
C ALA A 102 -16.25 0.58 -3.90
N GLY A 103 -15.35 -0.35 -3.58
CA GLY A 103 -15.65 -1.59 -2.89
C GLY A 103 -14.82 -1.72 -1.62
N ALA A 104 -15.46 -2.08 -0.50
CA ALA A 104 -14.79 -2.48 0.74
C ALA A 104 -15.34 -3.82 1.21
N TYR A 105 -14.47 -4.83 1.33
CA TYR A 105 -14.82 -6.21 1.65
C TYR A 105 -14.16 -6.65 2.97
N PHE A 106 -14.99 -7.02 3.94
CA PHE A 106 -14.59 -7.47 5.28
C PHE A 106 -14.73 -9.00 5.44
N GLY A 107 -15.18 -9.71 4.41
CA GLY A 107 -15.48 -11.13 4.46
C GLY A 107 -16.87 -11.46 3.93
N GLU A 108 -17.11 -12.73 3.66
CA GLU A 108 -18.35 -13.22 3.07
C GLU A 108 -19.53 -12.96 4.02
N GLY A 109 -20.63 -12.42 3.49
CA GLY A 109 -21.82 -12.08 4.28
C GLY A 109 -21.62 -10.98 5.33
N SER A 110 -20.46 -10.32 5.39
CA SER A 110 -20.21 -9.27 6.37
C SER A 110 -21.15 -8.08 6.14
N PRO A 111 -21.88 -7.59 7.16
CA PRO A 111 -22.73 -6.41 7.03
C PRO A 111 -21.93 -5.11 6.84
N ARG A 112 -20.60 -5.17 6.99
CA ARG A 112 -19.68 -4.05 6.74
C ARG A 112 -19.28 -3.93 5.26
N ASN A 113 -19.58 -4.94 4.44
CA ASN A 113 -19.28 -4.89 3.02
C ASN A 113 -19.99 -3.72 2.38
N THR A 114 -19.24 -2.92 1.62
CA THR A 114 -19.75 -1.69 1.03
C THR A 114 -19.47 -1.69 -0.46
N ALA A 115 -20.50 -1.39 -1.25
CA ALA A 115 -20.41 -1.00 -2.64
C ALA A 115 -20.99 0.42 -2.77
N ALA A 116 -20.20 1.36 -3.26
CA ALA A 116 -20.60 2.77 -3.31
C ALA A 116 -20.31 3.38 -4.68
N ARG A 117 -21.22 4.23 -5.15
CA ARG A 117 -20.99 5.04 -6.34
C ARG A 117 -20.03 6.18 -6.00
N VAL A 118 -19.02 6.40 -6.85
CA VAL A 118 -18.10 7.52 -6.66
C VAL A 118 -18.80 8.84 -6.91
N PRO A 119 -18.80 9.79 -5.96
CA PRO A 119 -19.33 11.13 -6.20
C PRO A 119 -18.33 11.98 -7.01
N GLY A 120 -18.81 12.92 -7.81
CA GLY A 120 -17.94 13.83 -8.58
C GLY A 120 -17.26 13.16 -9.77
N ARG A 121 -15.96 13.43 -9.98
CA ARG A 121 -15.24 12.97 -11.19
C ARG A 121 -15.12 11.44 -11.24
N GLN A 122 -15.65 10.82 -12.28
CA GLN A 122 -15.66 9.36 -12.41
C GLN A 122 -14.29 8.85 -12.92
N THR A 123 -13.42 8.43 -12.00
CA THR A 123 -12.10 7.85 -12.32
C THR A 123 -11.77 6.68 -11.41
N ASN A 124 -10.92 5.76 -11.87
CA ASN A 124 -10.46 4.63 -11.06
C ASN A 124 -9.85 5.10 -9.73
N ASN A 125 -8.84 5.98 -9.81
CA ASN A 125 -8.11 6.48 -8.66
C ASN A 125 -9.02 7.14 -7.60
N ARG A 126 -10.10 7.81 -8.02
CA ARG A 126 -11.05 8.39 -7.08
C ARG A 126 -11.88 7.31 -6.37
N GLY A 127 -12.23 6.24 -7.08
CA GLY A 127 -12.83 5.03 -6.49
C GLY A 127 -11.94 4.42 -5.42
N GLU A 128 -10.65 4.31 -5.67
CA GLU A 128 -9.68 3.76 -4.71
C GLU A 128 -9.65 4.55 -3.38
N HIS A 129 -9.60 5.89 -3.45
CA HIS A 129 -9.63 6.72 -2.24
C HIS A 129 -10.97 6.62 -1.51
N LEU A 130 -12.09 6.55 -2.24
CA LEU A 130 -13.40 6.36 -1.64
C LEU A 130 -13.53 5.00 -0.97
N ALA A 131 -12.95 3.95 -1.55
CA ALA A 131 -12.97 2.60 -0.99
C ALA A 131 -12.28 2.55 0.38
N LEU A 132 -11.16 3.25 0.54
CA LEU A 132 -10.53 3.44 1.85
C LEU A 132 -11.47 4.15 2.84
N ILE A 133 -12.12 5.25 2.43
CA ILE A 133 -13.06 5.97 3.30
C ILE A 133 -14.19 5.05 3.75
N CYS A 134 -14.80 4.31 2.82
CA CYS A 134 -15.84 3.34 3.12
C CYS A 134 -15.36 2.33 4.17
N ALA A 135 -14.16 1.75 3.99
CA ALA A 135 -13.61 0.82 4.97
C ALA A 135 -13.39 1.45 6.35
N LEU A 136 -12.84 2.67 6.40
CA LEU A 136 -12.57 3.38 7.66
C LEU A 136 -13.85 3.74 8.43
N LEU A 137 -14.92 4.11 7.72
CA LEU A 137 -16.21 4.46 8.34
C LEU A 137 -16.96 3.24 8.90
N GLN A 138 -16.70 2.05 8.35
CA GLN A 138 -17.34 0.82 8.81
C GLN A 138 -16.77 0.31 10.14
N VAL A 139 -15.62 0.83 10.61
CA VAL A 139 -14.94 0.30 11.78
C VAL A 139 -14.59 1.40 12.77
N GLY A 140 -15.03 1.23 14.03
CA GLY A 140 -14.82 2.20 15.09
C GLY A 140 -13.34 2.57 15.31
N PRO A 141 -13.05 3.75 15.89
CA PRO A 141 -11.70 4.33 15.93
C PRO A 141 -10.70 3.55 16.79
N ALA A 142 -11.16 2.66 17.67
CA ALA A 142 -10.33 1.86 18.58
C ALA A 142 -9.99 0.46 18.05
N THR A 143 -10.52 0.06 16.90
CA THR A 143 -10.25 -1.26 16.31
C THR A 143 -9.13 -1.16 15.28
N PRO A 144 -8.01 -1.88 15.47
CA PRO A 144 -6.93 -1.86 14.49
C PRO A 144 -7.37 -2.47 13.16
N LEU A 145 -6.89 -1.92 12.04
CA LEU A 145 -7.25 -2.35 10.69
C LEU A 145 -6.03 -2.79 9.89
N ILE A 146 -6.22 -3.78 9.01
CA ILE A 146 -5.28 -4.13 7.94
C ILE A 146 -6.00 -3.95 6.60
N ILE A 147 -5.69 -2.86 5.91
CA ILE A 147 -6.18 -2.53 4.57
C ILE A 147 -5.34 -3.28 3.55
N HIS A 148 -5.96 -4.20 2.83
CA HIS A 148 -5.39 -4.84 1.64
C HIS A 148 -5.85 -4.06 0.41
N CYS A 149 -4.91 -3.62 -0.41
CA CYS A 149 -5.16 -2.75 -1.56
C CYS A 149 -4.10 -3.01 -2.62
N ASP A 150 -4.48 -3.09 -3.89
CA ASP A 150 -3.55 -3.22 -5.02
C ASP A 150 -3.09 -1.87 -5.60
N SER A 151 -3.77 -0.78 -5.21
CA SER A 151 -3.42 0.59 -5.57
C SER A 151 -2.22 1.12 -4.79
N GLU A 152 -1.04 1.03 -5.39
CA GLU A 152 0.16 1.72 -4.89
C GLU A 152 -0.08 3.24 -4.71
N LEU A 153 -0.92 3.84 -5.55
CA LEU A 153 -1.30 5.25 -5.44
C LEU A 153 -1.93 5.56 -4.08
N VAL A 154 -2.91 4.75 -3.65
CA VAL A 154 -3.58 4.92 -2.35
C VAL A 154 -2.58 4.73 -1.22
N ILE A 155 -1.82 3.64 -1.25
CA ILE A 155 -0.83 3.32 -0.21
C ILE A 155 0.18 4.47 -0.08
N ARG A 156 0.76 4.93 -1.21
CA ARG A 156 1.74 6.03 -1.19
C ARG A 156 1.11 7.36 -0.76
N THR A 157 -0.14 7.60 -1.13
CA THR A 157 -0.86 8.81 -0.73
C THR A 157 -0.91 8.92 0.79
N TYR A 158 -1.37 7.88 1.48
CA TYR A 158 -1.58 7.97 2.93
C TYR A 158 -0.32 7.70 3.76
N CYS A 159 0.60 6.86 3.27
CA CYS A 159 1.86 6.59 3.97
C CYS A 159 2.89 7.70 3.78
N TYR A 160 2.89 8.41 2.64
CA TYR A 160 4.01 9.29 2.27
C TYR A 160 3.60 10.70 1.84
N TRP A 161 2.55 10.84 1.02
CA TRP A 161 2.28 12.12 0.35
C TRP A 161 1.30 13.02 1.08
N ALA A 162 0.40 12.47 1.89
CA ALA A 162 -0.66 13.24 2.56
C ALA A 162 -0.12 14.41 3.37
N ARG A 163 0.97 14.19 4.13
CA ARG A 163 1.64 15.26 4.89
C ARG A 163 2.17 16.37 3.98
N ARG A 164 2.77 16.00 2.84
CA ARG A 164 3.27 16.97 1.87
C ARG A 164 2.11 17.72 1.22
N TYR A 165 1.03 17.04 0.84
CA TYR A 165 -0.16 17.68 0.28
C TYR A 165 -0.75 18.69 1.24
N GLU A 166 -0.88 18.36 2.53
CA GLU A 166 -1.33 19.29 3.56
C GLU A 166 -0.45 20.53 3.66
N GLN A 167 0.88 20.36 3.72
CA GLN A 167 1.83 21.48 3.76
C GLN A 167 1.73 22.39 2.53
N HIS A 168 1.25 21.88 1.41
CA HIS A 168 1.06 22.63 0.16
C HIS A 168 -0.42 22.94 -0.10
N GLY A 169 -1.23 23.06 0.96
CA GLY A 169 -2.62 23.51 0.88
C GLY A 169 -3.55 22.56 0.13
N TRP A 170 -3.24 21.26 0.16
CA TRP A 170 -3.99 20.20 -0.53
C TRP A 170 -4.08 20.36 -2.05
N THR A 171 -3.01 20.89 -2.65
CA THR A 171 -2.91 21.03 -4.10
C THR A 171 -2.57 19.69 -4.76
N CYS A 172 -3.56 18.82 -4.91
CA CYS A 172 -3.44 17.52 -5.58
C CYS A 172 -4.78 17.02 -6.16
N ALA A 173 -4.72 15.99 -7.02
CA ALA A 173 -5.93 15.34 -7.51
C ALA A 173 -6.65 14.59 -6.37
N ASN A 174 -7.98 14.63 -6.37
CA ASN A 174 -8.82 14.00 -5.32
C ASN A 174 -8.56 14.51 -3.90
N ALA A 175 -8.06 15.74 -3.77
CA ALA A 175 -7.76 16.38 -2.49
C ALA A 175 -8.90 16.28 -1.48
N ASP A 176 -10.16 16.44 -1.93
CA ASP A 176 -11.35 16.34 -1.10
C ASP A 176 -11.49 14.99 -0.38
N LEU A 177 -11.28 13.87 -1.09
CA LEU A 177 -11.33 12.54 -0.50
C LEU A 177 -10.09 12.26 0.37
N ILE A 178 -8.91 12.67 -0.11
CA ILE A 178 -7.66 12.48 0.63
C ILE A 178 -7.73 13.21 1.98
N MET A 179 -8.17 14.46 2.00
CA MET A 179 -8.39 15.26 3.21
C MET A 179 -9.35 14.56 4.16
N HIS A 180 -10.48 14.07 3.66
CA HIS A 180 -11.48 13.40 4.48
C HIS A 180 -10.94 12.10 5.10
N ALA A 181 -10.27 11.27 4.32
CA ALA A 181 -9.63 10.05 4.83
C ALA A 181 -8.55 10.36 5.86
N VAL A 182 -7.73 11.39 5.65
CA VAL A 182 -6.70 11.83 6.62
C VAL A 182 -7.34 12.30 7.94
N ASP A 183 -8.44 13.05 7.89
CA ASP A 183 -9.17 13.46 9.09
C ASP A 183 -9.70 12.24 9.87
N ILE A 184 -10.30 11.26 9.19
CA ILE A 184 -10.75 10.01 9.82
C ILE A 184 -9.56 9.28 10.46
N LEU A 185 -8.46 9.09 9.72
CA LEU A 185 -7.26 8.40 10.19
C LEU A 185 -6.68 9.05 11.46
N ARG A 186 -6.64 10.39 11.52
CA ARG A 186 -6.15 11.15 12.69
C ARG A 186 -7.02 10.99 13.93
N ARG A 187 -8.33 10.76 13.75
CA ARG A 187 -9.28 10.58 14.86
C ARG A 187 -9.28 9.15 15.42
N ARG A 188 -8.61 8.20 14.77
CA ARG A 188 -8.52 6.82 15.26
C ARG A 188 -7.55 6.76 16.45
N SER A 189 -7.93 5.99 17.47
CA SER A 189 -7.08 5.67 18.62
C SER A 189 -6.28 4.37 18.42
N SER A 190 -6.57 3.62 17.36
CA SER A 190 -5.86 2.41 16.95
C SER A 190 -5.23 2.53 15.57
N THR A 191 -4.24 1.69 15.29
CA THR A 191 -3.46 1.71 14.05
C THR A 191 -4.25 1.22 12.82
N VAL A 192 -3.87 1.75 11.65
CA VAL A 192 -4.31 1.27 10.34
C VAL A 192 -3.06 0.88 9.56
N GLN A 193 -3.00 -0.36 9.10
CA GLN A 193 -1.90 -0.89 8.31
C GLN A 193 -2.32 -1.03 6.86
N PHE A 194 -1.42 -0.72 5.94
CA PHE A 194 -1.61 -1.00 4.52
C PHE A 194 -0.77 -2.20 4.13
N ARG A 195 -1.38 -3.14 3.42
CA ARG A 195 -0.72 -4.28 2.79
C ARG A 195 -1.01 -4.25 1.31
N TRP A 196 0.04 -4.11 0.52
CA TRP A 196 -0.10 -4.21 -0.92
C TRP A 196 -0.43 -5.66 -1.28
N VAL A 197 -1.43 -5.85 -2.12
CA VAL A 197 -1.75 -7.13 -2.75
C VAL A 197 -1.64 -6.98 -4.26
N ARG A 198 -1.28 -8.05 -4.95
CA ARG A 198 -1.27 -8.02 -6.41
C ARG A 198 -2.71 -8.08 -6.93
N GLY A 199 -3.08 -7.13 -7.78
CA GLY A 199 -4.37 -7.16 -8.48
C GLY A 199 -4.49 -8.35 -9.45
N HIS A 200 -5.70 -8.88 -9.61
CA HIS A 200 -6.04 -9.97 -10.54
C HIS A 200 -5.15 -11.23 -10.45
N SER A 201 -4.72 -11.60 -9.24
CA SER A 201 -3.83 -12.74 -9.02
C SER A 201 -4.44 -13.91 -8.24
N GLY A 202 -5.77 -14.08 -8.25
CA GLY A 202 -6.44 -15.14 -7.47
C GLY A 202 -6.61 -14.82 -5.97
N ASN A 203 -6.45 -13.55 -5.57
CA ASN A 203 -6.72 -13.13 -4.19
C ASN A 203 -8.22 -12.92 -4.02
N THR A 204 -8.89 -13.89 -3.40
CA THR A 204 -10.34 -13.90 -3.24
C THR A 204 -10.89 -12.65 -2.54
N GLY A 205 -10.15 -12.09 -1.58
CA GLY A 205 -10.55 -10.85 -0.90
C GLY A 205 -10.48 -9.63 -1.83
N ASN A 206 -9.41 -9.51 -2.62
CA ASN A 206 -9.25 -8.42 -3.58
C ASN A 206 -10.28 -8.53 -4.72
N GLU A 207 -10.51 -9.74 -5.21
CA GLU A 207 -11.53 -10.01 -6.24
C GLU A 207 -12.94 -9.68 -5.73
N ALA A 208 -13.26 -10.01 -4.48
CA ALA A 208 -14.53 -9.63 -3.87
C ALA A 208 -14.67 -8.10 -3.74
N ALA A 209 -13.60 -7.40 -3.36
CA ALA A 209 -13.59 -5.94 -3.32
C ALA A 209 -13.80 -5.33 -4.73
N ASP A 210 -13.15 -5.87 -5.76
CA ASP A 210 -13.34 -5.44 -7.17
C ASP A 210 -14.76 -5.67 -7.66
N GLN A 211 -15.41 -6.79 -7.29
CA GLN A 211 -16.82 -7.01 -7.61
C GLN A 211 -17.75 -6.01 -6.92
N LEU A 212 -17.48 -5.66 -5.65
CA LEU A 212 -18.22 -4.61 -4.95
C LEU A 212 -18.01 -3.24 -5.63
N ALA A 213 -16.77 -2.93 -6.04
CA ALA A 213 -16.45 -1.69 -6.74
C ALA A 213 -17.16 -1.60 -8.09
N LYS A 214 -17.17 -2.68 -8.88
CA LYS A 214 -17.93 -2.78 -10.14
C LYS A 214 -19.43 -2.64 -9.92
N SER A 215 -19.96 -3.23 -8.85
CA SER A 215 -21.37 -3.08 -8.47
C SER A 215 -21.71 -1.64 -8.12
N GLY A 216 -20.82 -0.93 -7.42
CA GLY A 216 -20.98 0.51 -7.16
C GLY A 216 -20.86 1.39 -8.40
N ALA A 217 -20.19 0.91 -9.46
CA ALA A 217 -20.02 1.64 -10.72
C ALA A 217 -21.18 1.45 -11.71
N ALA A 218 -21.99 0.40 -11.55
CA ALA A 218 -23.13 0.10 -12.41
C ALA A 218 -24.16 1.25 -12.41
#